data_AF-A0A929PIF7-F1
#
_entry.id   AF-A0A929PIF7-F1
#
_cell.length_a   1.000
_cell.length_b   1.000
_cell.length_c   1.000
_cell.angle_alpha   90.00
_cell.angle_beta   90.00
_cell.angle_gamma   90.00
#
_symmetry.space_group_name_H-M   'P 1'
#
loop_
_entity.id
_entity.type
_entity.pdbx_description
1 polymer ?
#
loop_
_entity_poly.entity_id
_entity_poly.type
_entity_poly.pdbx_seq_one_letter_code
_entity_poly.pdbx_strand_id
1 'polypeptide(L)' 'ATYAEDGVLAAAGVSYYKTGVYVGVVGGNILGGSEPATIPIVDPKVVDITFNLERAEMLGIDIPATELAEATEVFHSIG' A
#
# COMPACT_ATOMS: atom_id res chain seq x y z
N ALA A 1 2.02 -2.30 2.83
CA ALA A 1 2.25 -1.25 3.83
C ALA A 1 2.51 -1.91 5.19
N THR A 2 3.52 -2.79 5.21
CA THR A 2 3.82 -3.73 6.31
C THR A 2 4.53 -3.05 7.48
N TYR A 3 5.10 -1.86 7.27
CA TYR A 3 5.75 -1.10 8.34
C TYR A 3 4.82 -0.80 9.52
N ALA A 4 3.50 -0.72 9.28
CA ALA A 4 2.55 -0.56 10.37
C ALA A 4 2.51 -1.81 11.27
N GLU A 5 2.56 -3.01 10.69
CA GLU A 5 2.71 -4.27 11.44
C GLU A 5 4.02 -4.31 12.24
N ASP A 6 5.11 -3.80 11.66
CA ASP A 6 6.42 -3.70 12.32
C ASP A 6 6.50 -2.58 13.39
N GLY A 7 5.36 -1.92 13.67
CA GLY A 7 5.24 -0.95 14.76
C GLY A 7 5.40 0.52 14.35
N VAL A 8 5.27 0.88 13.07
CA VAL A 8 4.97 2.27 12.70
C VAL A 8 3.49 2.56 13.01
N LEU A 9 3.16 3.76 13.46
CA LEU A 9 1.76 4.11 13.78
C LEU A 9 0.83 4.00 12.57
N ALA A 10 1.27 4.56 11.44
CA ALA A 10 0.52 4.57 10.20
C ALA A 10 1.46 4.64 8.99
N ALA A 11 1.04 4.06 7.87
CA ALA A 11 1.72 4.18 6.60
C ALA A 11 0.72 4.48 5.49
N ALA A 12 1.04 5.45 4.64
CA ALA A 12 0.28 5.75 3.43
C ALA A 12 1.26 5.75 2.26
N GLY A 13 1.09 4.82 1.33
CA GLY A 13 2.02 4.69 0.21
C GLY A 13 1.48 3.82 -0.91
N VAL A 14 2.18 3.85 -2.04
CA VAL A 14 1.81 3.06 -3.22
C VAL A 14 1.72 1.58 -2.85
N SER A 15 0.66 0.93 -3.32
CA SER A 15 0.46 -0.50 -3.16
C SER A 15 1.46 -1.29 -4.01
N TYR A 16 2.42 -1.95 -3.36
CA TYR A 16 3.39 -2.80 -4.06
C TYR A 16 2.74 -4.00 -4.74
N TYR A 17 1.70 -4.58 -4.13
CA TYR A 17 0.98 -5.70 -4.75
C TYR A 17 0.29 -5.28 -6.05
N LYS A 18 -0.50 -4.21 -6.01
CA LYS A 18 -1.22 -3.71 -7.21
C LYS A 18 -0.24 -3.19 -8.27
N THR A 19 0.88 -2.60 -7.85
CA THR A 19 1.99 -2.24 -8.75
C THR A 19 2.60 -3.48 -9.41
N GLY A 20 2.83 -4.56 -8.66
CA GLY A 20 3.31 -5.82 -9.20
C GLY A 20 2.36 -6.44 -10.22
N VAL A 21 1.05 -6.39 -9.98
CA VAL A 21 0.02 -6.82 -10.94
C VAL A 21 0.12 -6.00 -12.23
N TYR A 22 0.22 -4.67 -12.13
CA TYR A 22 0.39 -3.79 -13.31
C TYR A 22 1.66 -4.13 -14.09
N VAL A 23 2.80 -4.29 -13.41
CA VAL A 23 4.06 -4.68 -14.04
C VAL A 23 3.96 -6.05 -14.71
N GLY A 24 3.25 -7.00 -14.11
CA GLY A 24 2.99 -8.31 -14.72
C GLY A 24 2.23 -8.21 -16.05
N VAL A 25 1.20 -7.35 -16.11
CA VAL A 25 0.46 -7.08 -17.36
C VAL A 25 1.38 -6.46 -18.41
N VAL A 26 2.19 -5.47 -18.03
CA VAL A 26 3.17 -4.84 -18.93
C VAL A 26 4.16 -5.87 -19.46
N GLY A 27 4.70 -6.75 -18.60
CA GLY A 27 5.60 -7.83 -18.99
C GLY A 27 4.94 -8.81 -19.97
N GLY A 28 3.70 -9.20 -19.72
CA GLY A 28 2.92 -10.04 -20.63
C GLY A 28 2.74 -9.41 -22.01
N ASN A 29 2.46 -8.11 -22.08
CA ASN A 29 2.33 -7.38 -23.35
C ASN A 29 3.64 -7.33 -24.14
N ILE A 30 4.78 -7.14 -23.45
CA ILE A 30 6.12 -7.16 -24.09
C ILE A 30 6.42 -8.56 -24.64
N LEU A 31 6.17 -9.61 -23.85
CA LEU A 31 6.34 -11.00 -24.31
C LEU A 31 5.42 -11.33 -25.49
N GLY A 32 4.27 -10.66 -25.58
CA GLY A 32 3.34 -10.72 -26.71
C GLY A 32 3.74 -9.89 -27.94
N GLY A 33 4.89 -9.20 -27.91
CA GLY A 33 5.43 -8.44 -29.05
C GLY A 33 5.24 -6.92 -29.00
N SER A 34 4.74 -6.37 -27.90
CA SER A 34 4.66 -4.90 -27.72
C SER A 34 6.05 -4.28 -27.61
N GLU A 35 6.28 -3.13 -28.24
CA GLU A 35 7.58 -2.44 -28.20
C GLU A 35 7.77 -1.70 -26.86
N PRO A 36 8.80 -2.05 -26.05
CA PRO A 36 8.99 -1.46 -24.72
C PRO A 36 9.13 0.06 -24.72
N ALA A 37 9.72 0.63 -25.79
CA ALA A 37 9.92 2.08 -25.93
C ALA A 37 8.61 2.87 -26.03
N THR A 38 7.50 2.21 -26.35
CA THR A 38 6.18 2.84 -26.51
C THR A 38 5.32 2.79 -25.25
N ILE A 39 5.74 2.03 -24.23
CA ILE A 39 4.97 1.83 -23.01
C ILE A 39 5.16 3.06 -22.10
N PRO A 40 4.07 3.75 -21.71
CA PRO A 40 4.18 4.95 -20.90
C PRO A 40 4.62 4.61 -19.48
N ILE A 41 5.50 5.45 -18.93
CA ILE A 41 5.75 5.51 -17.49
C ILE A 41 4.51 6.15 -16.85
N VAL A 42 3.91 5.45 -15.89
CA VAL A 42 2.72 5.91 -15.19
C VAL A 42 3.02 6.16 -13.73
N ASP A 43 2.36 7.16 -13.15
CA ASP A 43 2.34 7.39 -11.71
C ASP A 43 1.28 6.47 -11.07
N PRO A 44 1.65 5.57 -10.16
CA PRO A 44 0.71 4.65 -9.53
C PRO A 44 -0.30 5.42 -8.65
N LYS A 45 -1.57 5.43 -9.07
CA LYS A 45 -2.63 6.13 -8.32
C LYS A 45 -3.19 5.33 -7.14
N VAL A 46 -2.69 4.12 -6.89
CA VAL A 46 -3.27 3.24 -5.87
C VAL A 46 -2.40 3.25 -4.62
N VAL A 47 -2.92 3.93 -3.60
CA VAL A 47 -2.31 4.08 -2.29
C VAL A 47 -3.01 3.14 -1.33
N ASP A 48 -2.24 2.41 -0.53
CA ASP A 48 -2.76 1.68 0.63
C ASP A 48 -2.47 2.53 1.88
N ILE A 49 -3.47 2.63 2.75
CA ILE A 49 -3.38 3.32 4.04
C ILE A 49 -3.50 2.26 5.13
N THR A 50 -2.57 2.24 6.07
CA THR A 50 -2.59 1.29 7.19
C THR A 50 -2.34 1.98 8.52
N PHE A 51 -2.90 1.40 9.58
CA PHE A 51 -2.76 1.86 10.96
C PHE A 51 -2.39 0.69 11.88
N ASN A 52 -1.68 0.97 12.96
CA ASN A 52 -1.43 0.03 14.05
C ASN A 52 -2.06 0.55 15.36
N LEU A 53 -3.07 -0.16 15.85
CA LEU A 53 -3.83 0.22 17.03
C LEU A 53 -3.07 -0.02 18.34
N GLU A 54 -2.25 -1.08 18.42
CA GLU A 54 -1.38 -1.29 19.59
C GLU A 54 -0.39 -0.12 19.70
N ARG A 55 0.22 0.29 18.58
CA ARG A 55 1.10 1.47 18.58
C ARG A 55 0.34 2.76 18.92
N ALA A 56 -0.89 2.93 18.43
CA ALA A 56 -1.71 4.10 18.73
C ALA A 56 -1.99 4.19 20.24
N GLU A 57 -2.35 3.07 20.87
CA GLU A 57 -2.57 2.98 22.31
C GLU A 57 -1.30 3.32 23.11
N MET A 58 -0.14 2.76 22.73
CA MET A 58 1.14 3.07 23.38
C MET A 58 1.50 4.55 23.30
N LEU A 59 1.07 5.24 22.24
CA LEU A 59 1.31 6.67 22.03
C LEU A 59 0.20 7.57 22.61
N GLY A 60 -0.88 6.99 23.13
CA GLY A 60 -2.05 7.74 23.60
C GLY A 60 -2.78 8.50 22.47
N ILE A 61 -2.76 7.96 21.25
CA ILE A 61 -3.40 8.56 20.07
C ILE A 61 -4.70 7.81 19.80
N ASP A 62 -5.80 8.55 19.74
CA ASP A 62 -7.09 8.03 19.29
C ASP A 62 -7.24 8.28 17.78
N ILE A 63 -7.44 7.21 17.00
CA ILE A 63 -7.59 7.29 15.54
C ILE A 63 -9.08 7.35 15.25
N PRO A 64 -9.59 8.41 14.59
CA PRO A 64 -11.02 8.53 14.40
C PRO A 64 -11.57 7.45 13.45
N ALA A 65 -12.82 7.06 13.68
CA ALA A 65 -13.45 5.96 12.96
C ALA A 65 -13.55 6.20 11.44
N THR A 66 -13.61 7.46 11.02
CA THR A 66 -13.60 7.87 9.61
C THR A 66 -12.31 7.48 8.91
N GLU A 67 -11.17 7.61 9.57
CA GLU A 67 -9.85 7.29 9.05
C GLU A 67 -9.62 5.77 9.04
N LEU A 68 -10.11 5.07 10.07
CA LEU A 68 -10.08 3.60 10.10
C LEU A 68 -10.95 2.99 9.00
N ALA A 69 -12.06 3.63 8.62
CA ALA A 69 -12.92 3.17 7.54
C ALA A 69 -12.27 3.29 6.15
N GLU A 70 -11.39 4.28 5.96
CA GLU A 70 -10.60 4.47 4.73
C GLU A 70 -9.32 3.62 4.70
N ALA A 71 -8.97 2.99 5.83
CA ALA A 71 -7.80 2.15 5.91
C ALA A 71 -7.95 0.89 5.04
N THR A 72 -6.90 0.57 4.30
CA THR A 72 -6.80 -0.70 3.58
C THR A 72 -6.60 -1.87 4.54
N GLU A 73 -5.89 -1.65 5.64
CA GLU A 73 -5.60 -2.66 6.65
C GLU A 73 -5.34 -2.01 8.01
N VAL A 74 -5.72 -2.71 9.09
CA VAL A 74 -5.54 -2.28 10.47
C VAL A 74 -4.88 -3.40 11.25
N PHE A 75 -3.76 -3.10 11.88
CA PHE A 75 -2.99 -4.04 12.70
C PHE A 75 -3.30 -3.83 14.19
N HIS A 76 -3.34 -4.94 14.92
CA HIS A 76 -3.61 -4.98 16.36
C HIS A 76 -2.44 -5.52 17.18
N SER A 77 -1.32 -5.83 16.52
CA SER A 77 -0.09 -6.30 17.14
C SER A 77 1.12 -5.62 16.50
N ILE A 78 2.25 -5.59 17.21
CA ILE A 78 3.56 -5.20 16.69
C ILE A 78 4.42 -6.47 16.55
N GLY A 79 4.78 -6.81 15.30
CA GLY A 79 5.66 -7.93 14.94
C GLY A 79 4.99 -9.28 14.79
#